data_AF-A0A2G6JIA2-F1
#
_entry.id   AF-A0A2G6JIA2-F1
#
_cell.length_a   1.000
_cell.length_b   1.000
_cell.length_c   1.000
_cell.angle_alpha   90.00
_cell.angle_beta   90.00
_cell.angle_gamma   90.00
#
_symmetry.space_group_name_H-M   'P 1'
#
loop_
_entity.id
_entity.type
_entity.pdbx_description
1 polymer ?
#
loop_
_entity_poly.entity_id
_entity_poly.type
_entity_poly.pdbx_seq_one_letter_code
_entity_poly.pdbx_strand_id
1 'polypeptide(L)'
;MRCAMSWVACSPMGPGAILRRSRKSKRLRPTKRPEPRSASGPGGESCCVWVNGVEVMRDYQVVVIGIGSAGSRAAMLAHQGGAKTLGVEGAERMGGLCILRGCMPTKTLLETGHRLHEIRDAGRFGIEVAEPKLDFAAMMQRMRSLVDRFARAKVSGIEGAGYPILRGQASFVDEHCIEVDGQRISSDSFVLCTGSKLMPMPVPVEDGVPMRGSDDMFLLSEAPKSCLSLGAGPVALEFSQWLARCGTKVTLCNRSPLLKKAPAAFGEELAQALGEEMQVHTGVLVQRIERTEDGRARAIFRDGEGKELVVEAEIVLNGLGRVANFDGMNLEALGLDPHAVEVDSKGRSALPHIFVAGDATNDKQILHEATLEGARAGRNVLRHLGLLEGELEGPDPRMPAVEAIFSDPPFAVCGRLPAELDAAGVEYLVAEKRFPQQGRGIVVGAQHGLLQLIAERGSGKILGCAILGPRADDLIHCVVVAMGMGASVREFFWLPWYHPTLAEAFIEVARELAKRC
;
A
#
# COMPACT_ATOMS: atom_id res chain seq x y z
N MET A 1 30.37 55.59 -3.75
CA MET A 1 29.89 56.99 -3.79
C MET A 1 28.60 57.05 -4.60
N ARG A 2 27.51 57.52 -3.94
CA ARG A 2 26.23 58.10 -4.44
C ARG A 2 25.47 57.36 -5.57
N CYS A 3 24.33 56.70 -5.34
CA CYS A 3 23.00 57.15 -4.86
C CYS A 3 22.09 57.66 -5.99
N ALA A 4 20.99 56.94 -6.25
CA ALA A 4 19.64 57.50 -6.43
C ALA A 4 18.58 56.39 -6.43
N MET A 5 17.82 56.31 -5.34
CA MET A 5 16.54 55.61 -5.21
C MET A 5 15.42 56.49 -5.76
N SER A 6 14.35 55.91 -6.28
CA SER A 6 13.02 56.52 -6.23
C SER A 6 12.03 55.54 -5.61
N TRP A 7 11.53 55.94 -4.44
CA TRP A 7 10.36 55.40 -3.77
C TRP A 7 9.16 56.27 -4.14
N VAL A 8 8.01 55.64 -4.42
CA VAL A 8 6.70 56.31 -4.29
C VAL A 8 5.79 55.36 -3.53
N ALA A 9 5.31 55.81 -2.37
CA ALA A 9 4.34 55.12 -1.54
C ALA A 9 3.02 55.93 -1.47
N CYS A 10 1.92 55.18 -1.61
CA CYS A 10 0.56 55.31 -1.08
C CYS A 10 -0.15 56.67 -0.92
N SER A 11 -1.39 56.74 -1.43
CA SER A 11 -2.59 56.89 -0.56
C SER A 11 -3.93 56.63 -1.31
N PRO A 12 -5.04 56.38 -0.57
CA PRO A 12 -6.08 55.43 -0.94
C PRO A 12 -7.34 56.08 -1.55
N MET A 13 -8.12 55.31 -2.31
CA MET A 13 -9.50 55.65 -2.65
C MET A 13 -10.46 54.54 -2.22
N GLY A 14 -11.46 54.97 -1.44
CA GLY A 14 -12.54 54.17 -0.89
C GLY A 14 -13.65 53.82 -1.89
N PRO A 15 -14.80 53.33 -1.38
CA PRO A 15 -15.54 52.23 -1.98
C PRO A 15 -16.66 52.70 -2.92
N GLY A 16 -16.87 51.99 -4.03
CA GLY A 16 -18.12 52.13 -4.80
C GLY A 16 -18.05 51.62 -6.22
N ALA A 17 -18.52 50.39 -6.46
CA ALA A 17 -19.33 50.03 -7.62
C ALA A 17 -19.74 48.56 -7.53
N ILE A 18 -20.97 48.35 -7.08
CA ILE A 18 -21.66 47.07 -7.00
C ILE A 18 -21.91 46.57 -8.43
N LEU A 19 -21.17 45.55 -8.87
CA LEU A 19 -21.47 44.80 -10.09
C LEU A 19 -22.68 43.89 -9.86
N ARG A 20 -23.86 44.34 -10.29
CA ARG A 20 -25.08 43.55 -10.37
C ARG A 20 -24.91 42.40 -11.37
N ARG A 21 -24.67 41.18 -10.87
CA ARG A 21 -24.88 39.95 -11.64
C ARG A 21 -26.38 39.77 -11.92
N SER A 22 -26.77 39.76 -13.19
CA SER A 22 -28.14 39.46 -13.61
C SER A 22 -28.46 37.98 -13.35
N ARG A 23 -29.29 37.70 -12.35
CA ARG A 23 -29.94 36.40 -12.15
C ARG A 23 -31.22 36.37 -13.00
N LYS A 24 -31.19 35.74 -14.17
CA LYS A 24 -32.42 35.24 -14.82
C LYS A 24 -32.71 33.85 -14.27
N SER A 25 -33.42 33.79 -13.15
CA SER A 25 -34.06 32.55 -12.68
C SER A 25 -35.40 32.38 -13.41
N LYS A 26 -35.53 31.33 -14.22
CA LYS A 26 -36.84 30.86 -14.69
C LYS A 26 -37.51 30.16 -13.50
N ARG A 27 -38.56 30.78 -12.95
CA ARG A 27 -39.47 30.15 -11.98
C ARG A 27 -40.20 29.00 -12.66
N LEU A 28 -39.86 27.76 -12.30
CA LEU A 28 -40.71 26.60 -12.52
C LEU A 28 -41.79 26.59 -11.43
N ARG A 29 -43.05 26.43 -11.85
CA ARG A 29 -44.21 26.30 -10.95
C ARG A 29 -44.09 24.99 -10.15
N PRO A 30 -44.52 24.95 -8.88
CA PRO A 30 -44.51 23.71 -8.11
C PRO A 30 -45.66 22.82 -8.59
N THR A 31 -45.33 21.66 -9.14
CA THR A 31 -46.28 20.58 -9.38
C THR A 31 -46.67 19.96 -8.05
N LYS A 32 -47.99 19.77 -7.86
CA LYS A 32 -48.61 19.23 -6.64
C LYS A 32 -47.98 17.88 -6.25
N ARG A 33 -47.61 17.73 -4.97
CA ARG A 33 -47.32 16.44 -4.34
C ARG A 33 -48.61 15.59 -4.35
N PRO A 34 -48.58 14.32 -4.77
CA PRO A 34 -49.64 13.39 -4.44
C PRO A 34 -49.47 12.94 -2.98
N GLU A 35 -50.59 12.93 -2.24
CA GLU A 35 -50.72 12.35 -0.90
C GLU A 35 -50.52 10.82 -0.92
N PRO A 36 -50.12 10.20 0.21
CA PRO A 36 -49.79 8.78 0.26
C PRO A 36 -51.06 7.94 0.17
N ARG A 37 -51.14 7.08 -0.85
CA ARG A 37 -52.15 6.02 -0.90
C ARG A 37 -51.71 4.85 -0.02
N SER A 38 -52.63 4.46 0.84
CA SER A 38 -52.62 3.31 1.73
C SER A 38 -52.26 2.01 1.04
N ALA A 39 -51.57 1.16 1.80
CA ALA A 39 -51.16 -0.20 1.49
C ALA A 39 -52.33 -1.12 1.08
N SER A 40 -52.10 -1.97 0.07
CA SER A 40 -52.47 -3.40 0.04
C SER A 40 -52.21 -4.05 -1.34
N GLY A 41 -51.25 -5.01 -1.39
CA GLY A 41 -51.22 -6.16 -2.32
C GLY A 41 -50.21 -6.12 -3.48
N PRO A 42 -49.78 -7.29 -4.03
CA PRO A 42 -49.51 -8.60 -3.42
C PRO A 42 -48.03 -9.05 -3.59
N GLY A 43 -47.66 -10.15 -2.93
CA GLY A 43 -46.35 -10.80 -2.83
C GLY A 43 -45.35 -10.58 -3.97
N GLY A 44 -44.20 -9.98 -3.63
CA GLY A 44 -42.95 -10.28 -4.32
C GLY A 44 -42.44 -11.61 -3.80
N GLU A 45 -42.66 -12.68 -4.55
CA GLU A 45 -42.11 -14.00 -4.27
C GLU A 45 -40.58 -13.90 -4.15
N SER A 46 -40.04 -14.26 -2.99
CA SER A 46 -38.64 -14.63 -2.85
C SER A 46 -38.41 -15.78 -3.83
N CYS A 47 -37.51 -15.58 -4.80
CA CYS A 47 -37.22 -16.57 -5.83
C CYS A 47 -36.32 -17.64 -5.23
N CYS A 48 -36.93 -18.50 -4.41
CA CYS A 48 -36.32 -19.71 -3.90
C CYS A 48 -36.23 -20.72 -5.04
N VAL A 49 -35.02 -21.05 -5.46
CA VAL A 49 -34.73 -22.09 -6.45
C VAL A 49 -34.28 -23.34 -5.70
N TRP A 50 -34.75 -24.51 -6.11
CA TRP A 50 -34.32 -25.77 -5.53
C TRP A 50 -33.14 -26.33 -6.34
N VAL A 51 -31.97 -26.46 -5.72
CA VAL A 51 -30.80 -27.11 -6.32
C VAL A 51 -30.45 -28.33 -5.47
N ASN A 52 -30.43 -29.52 -6.07
CA ASN A 52 -30.16 -30.80 -5.38
C ASN A 52 -31.04 -31.05 -4.14
N GLY A 53 -32.30 -30.61 -4.16
CA GLY A 53 -33.25 -30.85 -3.06
C GLY A 53 -33.14 -29.88 -1.87
N VAL A 54 -32.39 -28.78 -2.02
CA VAL A 54 -32.23 -27.73 -0.99
C VAL A 54 -32.72 -26.39 -1.53
N GLU A 55 -33.40 -25.60 -0.69
CA GLU A 55 -33.89 -24.26 -1.00
C GLU A 55 -32.72 -23.26 -1.10
N VAL A 56 -32.58 -22.59 -2.25
CA VAL A 56 -31.53 -21.61 -2.57
C VAL A 56 -32.18 -20.27 -2.90
N MET A 57 -31.86 -19.19 -2.21
CA MET A 57 -32.35 -17.87 -2.62
C MET A 57 -31.47 -17.32 -3.76
N ARG A 58 -32.06 -17.04 -4.93
CA ARG A 58 -31.42 -16.28 -6.01
C ARG A 58 -31.49 -14.79 -5.70
N ASP A 59 -30.54 -14.33 -4.89
CA ASP A 59 -30.65 -13.00 -4.29
C ASP A 59 -29.80 -11.92 -4.96
N TYR A 60 -28.67 -12.21 -5.61
CA TYR A 60 -27.76 -11.15 -6.06
C TYR A 60 -27.23 -11.41 -7.47
N GLN A 61 -26.87 -10.33 -8.17
CA GLN A 61 -26.14 -10.41 -9.44
C GLN A 61 -24.63 -10.41 -9.19
N VAL A 62 -24.20 -9.74 -8.10
CA VAL A 62 -22.79 -9.64 -7.73
C VAL A 62 -22.64 -9.88 -6.22
N VAL A 63 -21.80 -10.84 -5.86
CA VAL A 63 -21.34 -11.02 -4.48
C VAL A 63 -19.85 -10.67 -4.40
N VAL A 64 -19.51 -9.76 -3.50
CA VAL A 64 -18.11 -9.37 -3.25
C VAL A 64 -17.67 -9.95 -1.90
N ILE A 65 -16.67 -10.82 -1.92
CA ILE A 65 -16.18 -11.54 -0.74
C ILE A 65 -14.92 -10.84 -0.23
N GLY A 66 -14.96 -10.34 1.00
CA GLY A 66 -13.95 -9.47 1.61
C GLY A 66 -14.25 -8.01 1.36
N ILE A 67 -14.48 -7.22 2.42
CA ILE A 67 -14.84 -5.79 2.37
C ILE A 67 -13.66 -4.93 2.88
N GLY A 68 -12.46 -5.35 2.48
CA GLY A 68 -11.25 -4.53 2.54
C GLY A 68 -11.27 -3.39 1.52
N SER A 69 -10.12 -2.78 1.25
CA SER A 69 -10.04 -1.63 0.32
C SER A 69 -10.44 -1.97 -1.12
N ALA A 70 -10.01 -3.12 -1.63
CA ALA A 70 -10.40 -3.61 -2.95
C ALA A 70 -11.90 -3.91 -3.01
N GLY A 71 -12.38 -4.75 -2.09
CA GLY A 71 -13.78 -5.23 -2.13
C GLY A 71 -14.81 -4.16 -1.84
N SER A 72 -14.57 -3.26 -0.88
CA SER A 72 -15.48 -2.12 -0.67
C SER A 72 -15.57 -1.22 -1.90
N ARG A 73 -14.46 -1.02 -2.63
CA ARG A 73 -14.47 -0.26 -3.88
C ARG A 73 -15.18 -1.01 -5.01
N ALA A 74 -14.98 -2.33 -5.11
CA ALA A 74 -15.64 -3.18 -6.10
C ALA A 74 -17.16 -3.21 -5.89
N ALA A 75 -17.60 -3.48 -4.65
CA ALA A 75 -19.01 -3.54 -4.27
C ALA A 75 -19.71 -2.20 -4.50
N MET A 76 -19.08 -1.09 -4.10
CA MET A 76 -19.64 0.24 -4.32
C MET A 76 -19.83 0.53 -5.82
N LEU A 77 -18.85 0.23 -6.67
CA LEU A 77 -18.98 0.49 -8.11
C LEU A 77 -20.00 -0.44 -8.78
N ALA A 78 -20.03 -1.72 -8.41
CA ALA A 78 -21.05 -2.66 -8.92
C ALA A 78 -22.47 -2.17 -8.55
N HIS A 79 -22.66 -1.77 -7.29
CA HIS A 79 -23.94 -1.24 -6.82
C HIS A 79 -24.33 0.06 -7.53
N GLN A 80 -23.41 1.02 -7.67
CA GLN A 80 -23.64 2.29 -8.38
C GLN A 80 -23.91 2.09 -9.87
N GLY A 81 -23.38 1.02 -10.46
CA GLY A 81 -23.67 0.58 -11.83
C GLY A 81 -24.99 -0.16 -12.00
N GLY A 82 -25.80 -0.28 -10.93
CA GLY A 82 -27.15 -0.84 -10.98
C GLY A 82 -27.24 -2.34 -10.73
N ALA A 83 -26.13 -3.02 -10.40
CA ALA A 83 -26.20 -4.43 -10.01
C ALA A 83 -26.83 -4.60 -8.63
N LYS A 84 -27.63 -5.65 -8.45
CA LYS A 84 -28.05 -6.11 -7.12
C LYS A 84 -26.83 -6.75 -6.43
N THR A 85 -26.14 -5.97 -5.61
CA THR A 85 -24.84 -6.33 -5.01
C THR A 85 -24.96 -6.68 -3.53
N LEU A 86 -24.24 -7.73 -3.10
CA LEU A 86 -24.01 -8.06 -1.70
C LEU A 86 -22.52 -8.01 -1.38
N GLY A 87 -22.16 -7.38 -0.27
CA GLY A 87 -20.83 -7.56 0.34
C GLY A 87 -20.84 -8.67 1.38
N VAL A 88 -19.79 -9.48 1.46
CA VAL A 88 -19.60 -10.49 2.52
C VAL A 88 -18.28 -10.24 3.23
N GLU A 89 -18.28 -10.17 4.56
CA GLU A 89 -17.06 -9.95 5.34
C GLU A 89 -16.98 -10.90 6.54
N GLY A 90 -15.97 -11.77 6.51
CA GLY A 90 -15.72 -12.78 7.54
C GLY A 90 -14.75 -12.36 8.64
N ALA A 91 -14.03 -11.25 8.49
CA ALA A 91 -13.15 -10.74 9.54
C ALA A 91 -13.96 -10.22 10.73
N GLU A 92 -13.50 -10.51 11.96
CA GLU A 92 -14.13 -10.06 13.22
C GLU A 92 -14.39 -8.55 13.23
N ARG A 93 -13.41 -7.76 12.78
CA ARG A 93 -13.50 -6.30 12.67
C ARG A 93 -13.45 -5.86 11.21
N MET A 94 -14.44 -5.06 10.80
CA MET A 94 -14.49 -4.44 9.47
C MET A 94 -13.44 -3.34 9.30
N GLY A 95 -13.06 -3.09 8.05
CA GLY A 95 -12.10 -2.05 7.64
C GLY A 95 -10.89 -2.60 6.88
N GLY A 96 -10.65 -3.91 6.95
CA GLY A 96 -9.57 -4.60 6.24
C GLY A 96 -8.17 -4.36 6.82
N LEU A 97 -7.19 -5.11 6.28
CA LEU A 97 -5.83 -5.20 6.80
C LEU A 97 -5.16 -3.83 7.02
N CYS A 98 -5.13 -2.99 5.99
CA CYS A 98 -4.34 -1.75 6.00
C CYS A 98 -4.68 -0.81 7.18
N ILE A 99 -5.97 -0.62 7.49
CA ILE A 99 -6.38 0.34 8.52
C ILE A 99 -6.23 -0.23 9.93
N LEU A 100 -6.41 -1.55 10.07
CA LEU A 100 -6.46 -2.21 11.37
C LEU A 100 -5.10 -2.72 11.83
N ARG A 101 -4.32 -3.28 10.90
CA ARG A 101 -3.10 -4.08 11.18
C ARG A 101 -2.05 -3.94 10.08
N GLY A 102 -2.02 -2.79 9.41
CA GLY A 102 -1.11 -2.55 8.28
C GLY A 102 -0.54 -1.14 8.28
N CYS A 103 -0.73 -0.41 7.18
CA CYS A 103 -0.04 0.85 6.93
C CYS A 103 -0.28 1.89 8.03
N MET A 104 -1.52 2.18 8.40
CA MET A 104 -1.82 3.28 9.32
C MET A 104 -1.25 3.09 10.74
N PRO A 105 -1.39 1.93 11.40
CA PRO A 105 -0.74 1.72 12.69
C PRO A 105 0.78 1.76 12.57
N THR A 106 1.39 1.11 11.57
CA THR A 106 2.85 1.13 11.39
C THR A 106 3.36 2.55 11.18
N LYS A 107 2.73 3.36 10.32
CA LYS A 107 3.15 4.74 10.05
C LYS A 107 3.02 5.64 11.29
N THR A 108 2.05 5.35 12.15
CA THR A 108 1.91 6.05 13.45
C THR A 108 3.06 5.74 14.41
N LEU A 109 3.56 4.50 14.40
CA LEU A 109 4.69 4.04 15.20
C LEU A 109 6.02 4.58 14.64
N LEU A 110 6.22 4.47 13.33
CA LEU A 110 7.39 5.01 12.62
C LEU A 110 7.58 6.50 12.90
N GLU A 111 6.50 7.28 12.87
CA GLU A 111 6.56 8.71 13.20
C GLU A 111 7.13 8.94 14.60
N THR A 112 6.75 8.13 15.59
CA THR A 112 7.31 8.24 16.95
C THR A 112 8.79 7.87 16.97
N GLY A 113 9.17 6.80 16.25
CA GLY A 113 10.56 6.41 16.09
C GLY A 113 11.41 7.50 15.43
N HIS A 114 10.91 8.13 14.37
CA HIS A 114 11.59 9.23 13.68
C HIS A 114 11.79 10.43 14.62
N ARG A 115 10.79 10.82 15.41
CA ARG A 115 10.96 11.89 16.42
C ARG A 115 12.00 11.56 17.47
N LEU A 116 12.07 10.32 17.96
CA LEU A 116 13.11 9.89 18.89
C LEU A 116 14.50 10.00 18.27
N HIS A 117 14.64 9.59 17.00
CA HIS A 117 15.88 9.70 16.25
C HIS A 117 16.29 11.17 16.05
N GLU A 118 15.37 12.04 15.61
CA GLU A 118 15.62 13.49 15.46
C GLU A 118 16.08 14.13 16.78
N ILE A 119 15.47 13.78 17.91
CA ILE A 119 15.88 14.29 19.23
C ILE A 119 17.31 13.85 19.57
N ARG A 120 17.64 12.56 19.38
CA ARG A 120 18.99 12.04 19.64
C ARG A 120 20.03 12.65 18.71
N ASP A 121 19.66 12.94 17.48
CA ASP A 121 20.55 13.49 16.45
C ASP A 121 20.67 15.03 16.50
N ALA A 122 19.86 15.70 17.34
CA ALA A 122 19.77 17.16 17.41
C ALA A 122 21.12 17.86 17.67
N GLY A 123 22.06 17.18 18.34
CA GLY A 123 23.42 17.67 18.59
C GLY A 123 24.19 18.02 17.32
N ARG A 124 23.93 17.33 16.20
CA ARG A 124 24.55 17.66 14.88
C ARG A 124 24.13 19.01 14.34
N PHE A 125 23.00 19.53 14.82
CA PHE A 125 22.48 20.85 14.48
C PHE A 125 22.80 21.89 15.56
N GLY A 126 23.68 21.56 16.51
CA GLY A 126 24.07 22.46 17.60
C GLY A 126 22.99 22.64 18.68
N ILE A 127 22.08 21.66 18.80
CA ILE A 127 21.02 21.66 19.82
C ILE A 127 21.38 20.64 20.89
N GLU A 128 21.59 21.11 22.11
CA GLU A 128 21.84 20.24 23.27
C GLU A 128 20.52 19.79 23.89
N VAL A 129 20.33 18.47 24.00
CA VAL A 129 19.16 17.84 24.63
C VAL A 129 19.60 16.66 25.49
N ALA A 130 18.84 16.36 26.55
CA ALA A 130 19.03 15.13 27.32
C ALA A 130 18.49 13.91 26.55
N GLU A 131 18.97 12.71 26.89
CA GLU A 131 18.50 11.45 26.30
C GLU A 131 16.98 11.32 26.46
N PRO A 132 16.21 11.14 25.37
CA PRO A 132 14.76 11.04 25.44
C PRO A 132 14.32 9.77 26.16
N LYS A 133 13.31 9.90 27.03
CA LYS A 133 12.64 8.77 27.67
C LYS A 133 11.35 8.44 26.93
N LEU A 134 11.26 7.22 26.38
CA LEU A 134 10.06 6.74 25.72
C LEU A 134 9.08 6.12 26.72
N ASP A 135 7.86 6.66 26.78
CA ASP A 135 6.71 5.95 27.34
C ASP A 135 6.10 5.05 26.24
N PHE A 136 6.53 3.79 26.23
CA PHE A 136 6.11 2.83 25.20
C PHE A 136 4.61 2.56 25.27
N ALA A 137 4.04 2.46 26.47
CA ALA A 137 2.63 2.20 26.66
C ALA A 137 1.77 3.37 26.13
N ALA A 138 2.17 4.61 26.41
CA ALA A 138 1.49 5.80 25.88
C ALA A 138 1.59 5.89 24.34
N MET A 139 2.75 5.55 23.75
CA MET A 139 2.91 5.47 22.29
C MET A 139 1.92 4.45 21.68
N MET A 140 1.84 3.26 22.26
CA MET A 140 0.93 2.21 21.79
C MET A 140 -0.54 2.61 21.97
N GLN A 141 -0.89 3.29 23.06
CA GLN A 141 -2.23 3.83 23.28
C GLN A 141 -2.61 4.91 22.26
N ARG A 142 -1.68 5.81 21.92
CA ARG A 142 -1.86 6.80 20.84
C ARG A 142 -2.12 6.11 19.51
N MET A 143 -1.34 5.08 19.17
CA MET A 143 -1.54 4.30 17.95
C MET A 143 -2.93 3.68 17.90
N ARG A 144 -3.36 3.00 18.96
CA ARG A 144 -4.71 2.38 19.05
C ARG A 144 -5.82 3.40 18.88
N SER A 145 -5.69 4.56 19.52
CA SER A 145 -6.67 5.66 19.43
C SER A 145 -6.83 6.20 18.00
N LEU A 146 -5.72 6.32 17.27
CA LEU A 146 -5.72 6.76 15.87
C LEU A 146 -6.31 5.69 14.95
N VAL A 147 -5.90 4.42 15.11
CA VAL A 147 -6.48 3.28 14.39
C VAL A 147 -8.00 3.23 14.57
N ASP A 148 -8.49 3.39 15.79
CA ASP A 148 -9.93 3.37 16.07
C ASP A 148 -10.67 4.52 15.38
N ARG A 149 -10.07 5.72 15.34
CA ARG A 149 -10.63 6.85 14.59
C ARG A 149 -10.70 6.54 13.10
N PHE A 150 -9.62 6.02 12.52
CA PHE A 150 -9.56 5.74 11.09
C PHE A 150 -10.50 4.58 10.70
N ALA A 151 -10.55 3.53 11.50
CA ALA A 151 -11.42 2.39 11.30
C ALA A 151 -12.90 2.81 11.34
N ARG A 152 -13.32 3.63 12.31
CA ARG A 152 -14.69 4.17 12.35
C ARG A 152 -15.04 4.96 11.09
N ALA A 153 -14.14 5.84 10.64
CA ALA A 153 -14.36 6.61 9.41
C ALA A 153 -14.49 5.71 8.18
N LYS A 154 -13.64 4.68 8.07
CA LYS A 154 -13.70 3.73 6.96
C LYS A 154 -14.97 2.89 6.97
N VAL A 155 -15.35 2.34 8.13
CA VAL A 155 -16.58 1.53 8.28
C VAL A 155 -17.81 2.37 7.97
N SER A 156 -17.89 3.61 8.46
CA SER A 156 -18.98 4.52 8.13
C SER A 156 -19.09 4.79 6.62
N GLY A 157 -17.95 4.92 5.93
CA GLY A 157 -17.94 5.06 4.47
C GLY A 157 -18.42 3.80 3.73
N ILE A 158 -18.08 2.62 4.23
CA ILE A 158 -18.51 1.32 3.69
C ILE A 158 -20.02 1.14 3.89
N GLU A 159 -20.53 1.35 5.09
CA GLU A 159 -21.96 1.21 5.42
C GLU A 159 -22.81 2.27 4.72
N GLY A 160 -22.26 3.47 4.48
CA GLY A 160 -22.92 4.54 3.73
C GLY A 160 -22.92 4.37 2.21
N ALA A 161 -22.30 3.31 1.67
CA ALA A 161 -22.15 3.11 0.23
C ALA A 161 -23.41 2.54 -0.47
N GLY A 162 -24.43 2.11 0.29
CA GLY A 162 -25.76 1.77 -0.23
C GLY A 162 -26.01 0.29 -0.55
N TYR A 163 -25.02 -0.59 -0.41
CA TYR A 163 -25.17 -2.04 -0.60
C TYR A 163 -25.26 -2.79 0.75
N PRO A 164 -26.04 -3.89 0.84
CA PRO A 164 -26.08 -4.74 2.03
C PRO A 164 -24.75 -5.45 2.26
N ILE A 165 -24.43 -5.69 3.54
CA ILE A 165 -23.25 -6.44 3.96
C ILE A 165 -23.70 -7.58 4.88
N LEU A 166 -23.33 -8.81 4.52
CA LEU A 166 -23.48 -9.97 5.35
C LEU A 166 -22.17 -10.26 6.09
N ARG A 167 -22.27 -10.56 7.38
CA ARG A 167 -21.12 -10.89 8.23
C ARG A 167 -21.03 -12.41 8.32
N GLY A 168 -19.86 -12.96 8.06
CA GLY A 168 -19.63 -14.41 8.10
C GLY A 168 -18.56 -14.85 7.12
N GLN A 169 -18.02 -16.05 7.36
CA GLN A 169 -17.07 -16.68 6.45
C GLN A 169 -17.84 -17.27 5.26
N ALA A 170 -17.37 -16.97 4.04
CA ALA A 170 -17.96 -17.48 2.82
C ALA A 170 -17.23 -18.74 2.35
N SER A 171 -17.99 -19.76 1.98
CA SER A 171 -17.46 -20.98 1.37
C SER A 171 -18.27 -21.36 0.13
N PHE A 172 -17.64 -21.70 -0.98
CA PHE A 172 -18.34 -22.11 -2.18
C PHE A 172 -18.99 -23.49 -1.98
N VAL A 173 -20.26 -23.59 -2.37
CA VAL A 173 -21.00 -24.84 -2.49
C VAL A 173 -20.91 -25.37 -3.92
N ASP A 174 -21.01 -24.46 -4.90
CA ASP A 174 -20.83 -24.68 -6.33
C ASP A 174 -20.43 -23.36 -7.02
N GLU A 175 -20.30 -23.36 -8.36
CA GLU A 175 -19.88 -22.19 -9.16
C GLU A 175 -20.73 -20.93 -9.01
N HIS A 176 -21.96 -21.05 -8.54
CA HIS A 176 -22.92 -19.96 -8.43
C HIS A 176 -23.51 -19.80 -7.03
N CYS A 177 -23.07 -20.60 -6.05
CA CYS A 177 -23.61 -20.58 -4.70
C CYS A 177 -22.50 -20.61 -3.65
N ILE A 178 -22.61 -19.72 -2.65
CA ILE A 178 -21.81 -19.74 -1.43
C ILE A 178 -22.69 -20.03 -0.22
N GLU A 179 -22.08 -20.57 0.83
CA GLU A 179 -22.64 -20.62 2.17
C GLU A 179 -21.96 -19.57 3.06
N VAL A 180 -22.76 -18.80 3.80
CA VAL A 180 -22.29 -17.82 4.78
C VAL A 180 -23.11 -18.00 6.05
N ASP A 181 -22.47 -18.45 7.13
CA ASP A 181 -23.13 -18.68 8.43
C ASP A 181 -24.41 -19.55 8.32
N GLY A 182 -24.30 -20.64 7.54
CA GLY A 182 -25.41 -21.58 7.28
C GLY A 182 -26.45 -21.10 6.27
N GLN A 183 -26.31 -19.90 5.71
CA GLN A 183 -27.21 -19.37 4.67
C GLN A 183 -26.61 -19.57 3.29
N ARG A 184 -27.38 -20.16 2.38
CA ARG A 184 -26.99 -20.32 0.97
C ARG A 184 -27.40 -19.11 0.15
N ILE A 185 -26.43 -18.54 -0.56
CA ILE A 185 -26.58 -17.32 -1.35
C ILE A 185 -26.08 -17.63 -2.75
N SER A 186 -26.94 -17.42 -3.74
CA SER A 186 -26.54 -17.56 -5.14
C SER A 186 -26.31 -16.23 -5.84
N SER A 187 -25.38 -16.22 -6.82
CA SER A 187 -24.95 -15.04 -7.56
C SER A 187 -24.61 -15.36 -9.01
N ASP A 188 -24.90 -14.42 -9.90
CA ASP A 188 -24.47 -14.50 -11.31
C ASP A 188 -22.94 -14.33 -11.44
N SER A 189 -22.32 -13.53 -10.57
CA SER A 189 -20.88 -13.29 -10.56
C SER A 189 -20.32 -13.05 -9.16
N PHE A 190 -19.01 -13.31 -8.99
CA PHE A 190 -18.29 -13.09 -7.74
C PHE A 190 -17.07 -12.19 -7.94
N VAL A 191 -16.75 -11.39 -6.92
CA VAL A 191 -15.47 -10.67 -6.84
C VAL A 191 -14.77 -11.05 -5.53
N LEU A 192 -13.64 -11.74 -5.65
CA LEU A 192 -12.84 -12.23 -4.51
C LEU A 192 -11.83 -11.14 -4.12
N CYS A 193 -11.99 -10.59 -2.93
CA CYS A 193 -11.19 -9.51 -2.35
C CYS A 193 -10.75 -9.86 -0.92
N THR A 194 -10.43 -11.13 -0.69
CA THR A 194 -10.13 -11.71 0.63
C THR A 194 -8.79 -11.30 1.22
N GLY A 195 -7.98 -10.58 0.45
CA GLY A 195 -6.72 -10.01 0.90
C GLY A 195 -5.63 -11.06 1.04
N SER A 196 -4.76 -10.86 2.02
CA SER A 196 -3.57 -11.69 2.23
C SER A 196 -3.38 -12.09 3.69
N LYS A 197 -2.59 -13.13 3.90
CA LYS A 197 -2.11 -13.61 5.21
C LYS A 197 -0.58 -13.69 5.22
N LEU A 198 0.01 -13.82 6.40
CA LEU A 198 1.46 -13.98 6.53
C LEU A 198 1.93 -15.23 5.79
N MET A 199 3.07 -15.12 5.13
CA MET A 199 3.73 -16.28 4.54
C MET A 199 4.16 -17.24 5.68
N PRO A 200 3.81 -18.54 5.59
CA PRO A 200 4.32 -19.53 6.52
C PRO A 200 5.84 -19.59 6.52
N MET A 201 6.42 -20.01 7.65
CA MET A 201 7.87 -20.17 7.75
C MET A 201 8.35 -21.27 6.79
N PRO A 202 9.33 -21.00 5.92
CA PRO A 202 9.83 -21.98 4.95
C PRO A 202 10.82 -22.98 5.58
N VAL A 203 10.97 -22.96 6.91
CA VAL A 203 11.93 -23.76 7.68
C VAL A 203 11.27 -24.28 8.96
N PRO A 204 11.80 -25.38 9.54
CA PRO A 204 11.36 -25.84 10.84
C PRO A 204 11.50 -24.76 11.92
N VAL A 205 10.46 -24.59 12.73
CA VAL A 205 10.43 -23.74 13.92
C VAL A 205 9.95 -24.59 15.09
N GLU A 206 10.73 -24.63 16.17
CA GLU A 206 10.39 -25.36 17.37
C GLU A 206 9.17 -24.75 18.09
N ASP A 207 8.35 -25.60 18.70
CA ASP A 207 7.17 -25.16 19.45
C ASP A 207 7.56 -24.23 20.61
N GLY A 208 6.79 -23.14 20.76
CA GLY A 208 7.00 -22.16 21.82
C GLY A 208 8.10 -21.13 21.54
N VAL A 209 8.72 -21.13 20.35
CA VAL A 209 9.55 -20.00 19.89
C VAL A 209 8.69 -18.72 19.89
N PRO A 210 9.18 -17.59 20.43
CA PRO A 210 8.46 -16.32 20.50
C PRO A 210 8.39 -15.60 19.13
N MET A 211 7.77 -16.27 18.15
CA MET A 211 7.49 -15.72 16.82
C MET A 211 6.44 -14.61 16.91
N ARG A 212 6.62 -13.58 16.08
CA ARG A 212 5.72 -12.44 15.92
C ARG A 212 5.51 -12.17 14.44
N GLY A 213 4.26 -12.10 14.02
CA GLY A 213 3.86 -11.47 12.76
C GLY A 213 3.71 -9.96 12.89
N SER A 214 3.44 -9.29 11.77
CA SER A 214 3.12 -7.85 11.76
C SER A 214 1.98 -7.48 12.71
N ASP A 215 0.97 -8.34 12.82
CA ASP A 215 -0.22 -8.13 13.65
C ASP A 215 0.13 -8.11 15.14
N ASP A 216 1.06 -8.98 15.55
CA ASP A 216 1.48 -9.13 16.95
C ASP A 216 2.30 -7.93 17.42
N MET A 217 2.98 -7.23 16.50
CA MET A 217 3.76 -6.02 16.81
C MET A 217 2.88 -4.91 17.39
N PHE A 218 1.60 -4.85 17.01
CA PHE A 218 0.64 -3.87 17.53
C PHE A 218 0.14 -4.21 18.94
N LEU A 219 0.43 -5.42 19.43
CA LEU A 219 0.00 -5.93 20.73
C LEU A 219 1.09 -5.80 21.81
N LEU A 220 2.31 -5.43 21.44
CA LEU A 220 3.42 -5.23 22.38
C LEU A 220 3.04 -4.20 23.47
N SER A 221 3.31 -4.55 24.72
CA SER A 221 3.13 -3.67 25.89
C SER A 221 4.40 -2.91 26.26
N GLU A 222 5.56 -3.44 25.85
CA GLU A 222 6.89 -2.87 26.08
C GLU A 222 7.80 -3.17 24.89
N ALA A 223 8.90 -2.42 24.78
CA ALA A 223 9.92 -2.70 23.79
C ALA A 223 10.68 -3.99 24.20
N PRO A 224 10.78 -5.00 23.32
CA PRO A 224 11.58 -6.19 23.61
C PRO A 224 13.05 -5.81 23.75
N LYS A 225 13.82 -6.56 24.54
CA LYS A 225 15.27 -6.33 24.71
C LYS A 225 16.03 -6.61 23.42
N SER A 226 15.57 -7.60 22.64
CA SER A 226 16.17 -7.94 21.35
C SER A 226 15.15 -8.52 20.36
N CYS A 227 15.36 -8.26 19.07
CA CYS A 227 14.52 -8.77 17.99
C CYS A 227 15.38 -9.26 16.82
N LEU A 228 15.15 -10.51 16.41
CA LEU A 228 15.61 -11.03 15.14
C LEU A 228 14.54 -10.75 14.08
N SER A 229 14.88 -9.95 13.06
CA SER A 229 13.98 -9.65 11.95
C SER A 229 14.33 -10.49 10.73
N LEU A 230 13.36 -11.28 10.25
CA LEU A 230 13.53 -12.12 9.07
C LEU A 230 12.95 -11.45 7.84
N GLY A 231 13.81 -11.27 6.82
CA GLY A 231 13.45 -10.62 5.57
C GLY A 231 13.85 -9.14 5.53
N ALA A 232 13.81 -8.59 4.32
CA ALA A 232 14.07 -7.16 4.05
C ALA A 232 12.97 -6.54 3.19
N GLY A 233 11.73 -7.03 3.32
CA GLY A 233 10.56 -6.38 2.74
C GLY A 233 10.16 -5.12 3.52
N PRO A 234 9.17 -4.35 3.03
CA PRO A 234 8.77 -3.09 3.67
C PRO A 234 8.41 -3.26 5.16
N VAL A 235 7.62 -4.29 5.49
CA VAL A 235 7.21 -4.61 6.87
C VAL A 235 8.44 -4.88 7.76
N ALA A 236 9.38 -5.69 7.28
CA ALA A 236 10.57 -6.05 8.04
C ALA A 236 11.43 -4.82 8.31
N LEU A 237 11.75 -4.04 7.27
CA LEU A 237 12.59 -2.85 7.39
C LEU A 237 11.98 -1.80 8.33
N GLU A 238 10.69 -1.50 8.15
CA GLU A 238 9.97 -0.51 8.96
C GLU A 238 9.93 -0.89 10.45
N PHE A 239 9.51 -2.11 10.78
CA PHE A 239 9.47 -2.52 12.20
C PHE A 239 10.85 -2.66 12.82
N SER A 240 11.85 -3.12 12.06
CA SER A 240 13.22 -3.27 12.56
C SER A 240 13.81 -1.92 12.99
N GLN A 241 13.69 -0.92 12.12
CA GLN A 241 14.19 0.42 12.44
C GLN A 241 13.38 1.09 13.55
N TRP A 242 12.06 0.94 13.56
CA TRP A 242 11.22 1.44 14.65
C TRP A 242 11.62 0.84 16.01
N LEU A 243 11.82 -0.48 16.08
CA LEU A 243 12.25 -1.16 17.30
C LEU A 243 13.64 -0.70 17.74
N ALA A 244 14.60 -0.59 16.81
CA ALA A 244 15.94 -0.07 17.10
C ALA A 244 15.86 1.33 17.72
N ARG A 245 15.03 2.22 17.15
CA ARG A 245 14.79 3.57 17.68
C ARG A 245 14.05 3.57 19.03
N CYS A 246 13.27 2.54 19.33
CA CYS A 246 12.67 2.34 20.66
C CYS A 246 13.64 1.75 21.70
N GLY A 247 14.88 1.40 21.31
CA GLY A 247 15.91 0.87 22.21
C GLY A 247 16.08 -0.65 22.18
N THR A 248 15.38 -1.36 21.29
CA THR A 248 15.55 -2.81 21.10
C THR A 248 16.85 -3.10 20.36
N LYS A 249 17.63 -4.11 20.77
CA LYS A 249 18.75 -4.62 19.97
C LYS A 249 18.21 -5.42 18.78
N VAL A 250 18.34 -4.89 17.57
CA VAL A 250 17.81 -5.54 16.37
C VAL A 250 18.92 -6.16 15.52
N THR A 251 18.67 -7.38 15.06
CA THR A 251 19.46 -8.06 14.03
C THR A 251 18.53 -8.41 12.87
N LEU A 252 18.74 -7.80 11.71
CA LEU A 252 17.99 -8.08 10.47
C LEU A 252 18.77 -9.08 9.62
N CYS A 253 18.12 -10.17 9.24
CA CYS A 253 18.70 -11.21 8.40
C CYS A 253 17.86 -11.39 7.12
N ASN A 254 18.51 -11.29 5.96
CA ASN A 254 17.87 -11.47 4.66
C ASN A 254 18.73 -12.31 3.72
N ARG A 255 18.07 -13.16 2.90
CA ARG A 255 18.76 -14.05 1.95
C ARG A 255 19.41 -13.33 0.76
N SER A 256 18.96 -12.12 0.44
CA SER A 256 19.42 -11.34 -0.71
C SER A 256 19.93 -9.97 -0.25
N PRO A 257 20.62 -9.21 -1.11
CA PRO A 257 20.83 -7.79 -0.88
C PRO A 257 19.51 -7.05 -0.61
N LEU A 258 19.57 -5.96 0.15
CA LEU A 258 18.43 -5.07 0.34
C LEU A 258 18.03 -4.47 -1.01
N LEU A 259 16.73 -4.16 -1.18
CA LEU A 259 16.20 -3.51 -2.38
C LEU A 259 16.60 -4.23 -3.69
N LYS A 260 16.65 -5.57 -3.71
CA LYS A 260 17.19 -6.39 -4.82
C LYS A 260 16.67 -6.09 -6.23
N LYS A 261 15.49 -5.45 -6.35
CA LYS A 261 14.90 -5.06 -7.64
C LYS A 261 15.51 -3.76 -8.19
N ALA A 262 16.09 -2.93 -7.32
CA ALA A 262 16.77 -1.70 -7.67
C ALA A 262 18.26 -1.96 -7.96
N PRO A 263 18.96 -1.02 -8.62
CA PRO A 263 20.42 -1.08 -8.76
C PRO A 263 21.11 -1.27 -7.41
N ALA A 264 22.19 -2.07 -7.38
CA ALA A 264 22.85 -2.52 -6.15
C ALA A 264 23.21 -1.37 -5.19
N ALA A 265 23.63 -0.22 -5.74
CA ALA A 265 23.98 0.98 -4.98
C ALA A 265 22.86 1.44 -4.01
N PHE A 266 21.58 1.26 -4.35
CA PHE A 266 20.47 1.60 -3.45
C PHE A 266 20.43 0.67 -2.22
N GLY A 267 20.62 -0.64 -2.44
CA GLY A 267 20.64 -1.62 -1.37
C GLY A 267 21.84 -1.46 -0.45
N GLU A 268 23.02 -1.16 -1.02
CA GLU A 268 24.24 -0.88 -0.29
C GLU A 268 24.13 0.39 0.56
N GLU A 269 23.61 1.48 -0.02
CA GLU A 269 23.41 2.75 0.68
C GLU A 269 22.39 2.60 1.83
N LEU A 270 21.29 1.88 1.62
CA LEU A 270 20.32 1.60 2.69
C LEU A 270 20.93 0.70 3.78
N ALA A 271 21.73 -0.31 3.41
CA ALA A 271 22.39 -1.18 4.38
C ALA A 271 23.38 -0.41 5.27
N GLN A 272 24.11 0.56 4.70
CA GLN A 272 24.97 1.46 5.46
C GLN A 272 24.16 2.31 6.44
N ALA A 273 23.11 2.98 5.98
CA ALA A 273 22.25 3.81 6.83
C ALA A 273 21.63 3.02 7.99
N LEU A 274 21.08 1.83 7.71
CA LEU A 274 20.49 0.97 8.74
C LEU A 274 21.55 0.37 9.68
N GLY A 275 22.77 0.17 9.20
CA GLY A 275 23.91 -0.34 9.96
C GLY A 275 24.36 0.59 11.09
N GLU A 276 24.00 1.88 11.03
CA GLU A 276 24.23 2.84 12.10
C GLU A 276 23.30 2.62 13.31
N GLU A 277 22.15 1.98 13.11
CA GLU A 277 21.12 1.76 14.14
C GLU A 277 20.95 0.29 14.54
N MET A 278 21.29 -0.67 13.67
CA MET A 278 21.08 -2.11 13.90
C MET A 278 22.06 -3.00 13.13
N GLN A 279 22.10 -4.30 13.48
CA GLN A 279 22.89 -5.27 12.72
C GLN A 279 22.13 -5.71 11.48
N VAL A 280 22.79 -5.68 10.32
CA VAL A 280 22.21 -6.10 9.03
C VAL A 280 23.06 -7.19 8.40
N HIS A 281 22.47 -8.37 8.22
CA HIS A 281 23.08 -9.51 7.53
C HIS A 281 22.30 -9.84 6.26
N THR A 282 22.94 -9.65 5.10
CA THR A 282 22.41 -10.08 3.80
C THR A 282 23.15 -11.31 3.29
N GLY A 283 22.54 -12.08 2.40
CA GLY A 283 23.16 -13.28 1.84
C GLY A 283 23.15 -14.48 2.79
N VAL A 284 22.32 -14.43 3.84
CA VAL A 284 22.19 -15.48 4.85
C VAL A 284 20.81 -16.15 4.77
N LEU A 285 20.79 -17.48 4.79
CA LEU A 285 19.58 -18.29 4.75
C LEU A 285 19.35 -18.95 6.11
N VAL A 286 18.20 -18.64 6.73
CA VAL A 286 17.74 -19.35 7.92
C VAL A 286 17.55 -20.84 7.59
N GLN A 287 18.01 -21.72 8.48
CA GLN A 287 17.92 -23.16 8.34
C GLN A 287 16.87 -23.75 9.28
N ARG A 288 16.82 -23.24 10.52
CA ARG A 288 15.85 -23.60 11.55
C ARG A 288 15.86 -22.58 12.67
N ILE A 289 14.79 -22.58 13.48
CA ILE A 289 14.67 -21.72 14.66
C ILE A 289 14.28 -22.61 15.85
N GLU A 290 15.10 -22.55 16.89
CA GLU A 290 14.99 -23.34 18.11
C GLU A 290 14.62 -22.43 19.28
N ARG A 291 14.10 -23.01 20.36
CA ARG A 291 13.88 -22.30 21.62
C ARG A 291 15.06 -22.56 22.55
N THR A 292 15.63 -21.51 23.12
CA THR A 292 16.68 -21.64 24.13
C THR A 292 16.09 -22.03 25.50
N GLU A 293 16.93 -22.51 26.41
CA GLU A 293 16.51 -22.88 27.78
C GLU A 293 15.89 -21.69 28.55
N ASP A 294 16.39 -20.48 28.31
CA ASP A 294 15.85 -19.23 28.88
C ASP A 294 14.63 -18.69 28.12
N GLY A 295 14.11 -19.44 27.14
CA GLY A 295 12.86 -19.17 26.44
C GLY A 295 12.94 -18.18 25.28
N ARG A 296 14.15 -17.74 24.89
CA ARG A 296 14.41 -16.91 23.70
C ARG A 296 14.38 -17.76 22.43
N ALA A 297 14.40 -17.08 21.29
CA ALA A 297 14.59 -17.73 20.00
C ALA A 297 16.09 -17.83 19.67
N ARG A 298 16.50 -18.95 19.08
CA ARG A 298 17.83 -19.19 18.51
C ARG A 298 17.68 -19.62 17.06
N ALA A 299 18.03 -18.72 16.14
CA ALA A 299 17.98 -19.00 14.72
C ALA A 299 19.38 -19.31 14.18
N ILE A 300 19.46 -20.34 13.36
CA ILE A 300 20.69 -20.80 12.72
C ILE A 300 20.61 -20.47 11.24
N PHE A 301 21.61 -19.74 10.76
CA PHE A 301 21.73 -19.29 9.38
C PHE A 301 22.98 -19.88 8.73
N ARG A 302 22.98 -19.95 7.40
CA ARG A 302 24.16 -20.21 6.58
C ARG A 302 24.28 -19.20 5.47
N ASP A 303 25.49 -18.76 5.17
CA ASP A 303 25.77 -17.96 3.98
C ASP A 303 26.08 -18.84 2.75
N GLY A 304 26.36 -18.20 1.62
CA GLY A 304 26.70 -18.88 0.36
C GLY A 304 28.03 -19.66 0.40
N GLU A 305 28.88 -19.43 1.39
CA GLU A 305 30.14 -20.15 1.61
C GLU A 305 29.99 -21.29 2.62
N GLY A 306 28.78 -21.47 3.18
CA GLY A 306 28.48 -22.50 4.18
C GLY A 306 28.88 -22.13 5.60
N LYS A 307 29.33 -20.89 5.85
CA LYS A 307 29.64 -20.41 7.20
C LYS A 307 28.35 -20.22 7.98
N GLU A 308 28.38 -20.69 9.22
CA GLU A 308 27.24 -20.61 10.13
C GLU A 308 27.20 -19.25 10.84
N LEU A 309 26.00 -18.67 10.94
CA LEU A 309 25.69 -17.53 11.78
C LEU A 309 24.56 -17.94 12.73
N VAL A 310 24.76 -17.76 14.04
CA VAL A 310 23.73 -18.02 15.06
C VAL A 310 23.30 -16.69 15.64
N VAL A 311 22.00 -16.46 15.66
CA VAL A 311 21.40 -15.26 16.27
C VAL A 311 20.40 -15.67 17.33
N GLU A 312 20.55 -15.12 18.53
CA GLU A 312 19.58 -15.29 19.60
C GLU A 312 18.88 -13.96 19.90
N ALA A 313 17.56 -14.00 20.07
CA ALA A 313 16.76 -12.83 20.35
C ALA A 313 15.52 -13.16 21.19
N GLU A 314 15.02 -12.19 21.93
CA GLU A 314 13.81 -12.32 22.76
C GLU A 314 12.57 -12.59 21.91
N ILE A 315 12.46 -11.97 20.74
CA ILE A 315 11.40 -12.25 19.77
C ILE A 315 11.98 -12.40 18.35
N VAL A 316 11.21 -13.05 17.49
CA VAL A 316 11.48 -13.12 16.04
C VAL A 316 10.34 -12.47 15.27
N LEU A 317 10.64 -11.49 14.43
CA LEU A 317 9.68 -10.91 13.48
C LEU A 317 9.71 -11.71 12.17
N ASN A 318 8.59 -12.36 11.84
CA ASN A 318 8.36 -12.92 10.51
C ASN A 318 7.96 -11.80 9.53
N GLY A 319 8.97 -11.25 8.83
CA GLY A 319 8.82 -10.25 7.77
C GLY A 319 9.04 -10.81 6.36
N LEU A 320 8.85 -12.13 6.16
CA LEU A 320 9.18 -12.82 4.91
C LEU A 320 8.20 -12.53 3.75
N GLY A 321 7.07 -11.89 4.04
CA GLY A 321 6.07 -11.50 3.05
C GLY A 321 4.69 -12.04 3.38
N ARG A 322 3.80 -11.92 2.40
CA ARG A 322 2.39 -12.31 2.52
C ARG A 322 1.97 -13.09 1.27
N VAL A 323 0.94 -13.91 1.43
CA VAL A 323 0.34 -14.70 0.35
C VAL A 323 -1.17 -14.43 0.33
N ALA A 324 -1.81 -14.64 -0.83
CA ALA A 324 -3.26 -14.55 -0.95
C ALA A 324 -3.97 -15.42 0.12
N ASN A 325 -5.12 -14.94 0.62
CA ASN A 325 -5.88 -15.64 1.64
C ASN A 325 -7.19 -16.20 1.06
N PHE A 326 -7.21 -17.49 0.75
CA PHE A 326 -8.40 -18.20 0.30
C PHE A 326 -8.87 -19.26 1.31
N ASP A 327 -8.40 -19.18 2.57
CA ASP A 327 -8.70 -20.17 3.60
C ASP A 327 -10.21 -20.28 3.86
N GLY A 328 -10.72 -21.51 3.92
CA GLY A 328 -12.13 -21.80 4.19
C GLY A 328 -13.09 -21.54 3.02
N MET A 329 -12.60 -21.05 1.88
CA MET A 329 -13.46 -20.73 0.73
C MET A 329 -13.91 -21.92 -0.09
N ASN A 330 -13.33 -23.11 0.11
CA ASN A 330 -13.65 -24.32 -0.64
C ASN A 330 -13.56 -24.11 -2.17
N LEU A 331 -12.46 -23.48 -2.61
CA LEU A 331 -12.22 -23.21 -4.04
C LEU A 331 -12.06 -24.49 -4.86
N GLU A 332 -11.76 -25.60 -4.21
CA GLU A 332 -11.71 -26.93 -4.80
C GLU A 332 -13.05 -27.37 -5.40
N ALA A 333 -14.18 -26.91 -4.83
CA ALA A 333 -15.51 -27.11 -5.40
C ALA A 333 -15.69 -26.42 -6.77
N LEU A 334 -14.81 -25.47 -7.10
CA LEU A 334 -14.76 -24.76 -8.37
C LEU A 334 -13.67 -25.31 -9.31
N GLY A 335 -12.95 -26.35 -8.89
CA GLY A 335 -11.76 -26.83 -9.60
C GLY A 335 -10.58 -25.85 -9.57
N LEU A 336 -10.55 -24.91 -8.62
CA LEU A 336 -9.47 -23.94 -8.45
C LEU A 336 -8.55 -24.34 -7.30
N ASP A 337 -7.24 -24.18 -7.49
CA ASP A 337 -6.25 -24.35 -6.42
C ASP A 337 -6.19 -23.08 -5.56
N PRO A 338 -6.54 -23.13 -4.26
CA PRO A 338 -6.48 -21.96 -3.37
C PRO A 338 -5.05 -21.42 -3.14
N HIS A 339 -4.02 -22.17 -3.49
CA HIS A 339 -2.63 -21.71 -3.42
C HIS A 339 -2.11 -21.11 -4.73
N ALA A 340 -2.84 -21.30 -5.83
CA ALA A 340 -2.43 -20.91 -7.17
C ALA A 340 -3.59 -20.39 -8.02
N VAL A 341 -4.44 -19.53 -7.44
CA VAL A 341 -5.52 -18.87 -8.21
C VAL A 341 -4.90 -17.94 -9.25
N GLU A 342 -4.87 -18.38 -10.50
CA GLU A 342 -4.40 -17.57 -11.62
C GLU A 342 -5.44 -16.50 -11.99
N VAL A 343 -4.95 -15.31 -12.29
CA VAL A 343 -5.78 -14.15 -12.61
C VAL A 343 -5.23 -13.49 -13.88
N ASP A 344 -6.10 -13.26 -14.86
CA ASP A 344 -5.71 -12.55 -16.09
C ASP A 344 -5.50 -11.03 -15.84
N SER A 345 -4.99 -10.31 -16.83
CA SER A 345 -4.75 -8.86 -16.72
C SER A 345 -6.02 -8.04 -16.51
N LYS A 346 -7.21 -8.62 -16.66
CA LYS A 346 -8.53 -7.99 -16.44
C LYS A 346 -9.12 -8.37 -15.09
N GLY A 347 -8.38 -9.13 -14.27
CA GLY A 347 -8.81 -9.56 -12.96
C GLY A 347 -9.73 -10.79 -12.97
N ARG A 348 -9.83 -11.56 -14.06
CA ARG A 348 -10.66 -12.77 -14.11
C ARG A 348 -9.87 -14.02 -13.72
N SER A 349 -10.52 -14.94 -13.01
CA SER A 349 -9.98 -16.30 -12.81
C SER A 349 -10.22 -17.17 -14.06
N ALA A 350 -9.93 -18.47 -13.94
CA ALA A 350 -10.29 -19.46 -14.95
C ALA A 350 -11.81 -19.55 -15.21
N LEU A 351 -12.64 -19.14 -14.23
CA LEU A 351 -14.09 -19.04 -14.36
C LEU A 351 -14.48 -17.61 -14.77
N PRO A 352 -15.08 -17.38 -15.97
CA PRO A 352 -15.28 -16.04 -16.53
C PRO A 352 -16.13 -15.07 -15.69
N HIS A 353 -16.96 -15.60 -14.78
CA HIS A 353 -17.84 -14.85 -13.89
C HIS A 353 -17.24 -14.61 -12.49
N ILE A 354 -16.01 -15.08 -12.25
CA ILE A 354 -15.28 -14.86 -10.99
C ILE A 354 -14.09 -13.94 -11.24
N PHE A 355 -14.11 -12.81 -10.56
CA PHE A 355 -13.04 -11.82 -10.58
C PHE A 355 -12.26 -11.86 -9.26
N VAL A 356 -10.99 -11.47 -9.29
CA VAL A 356 -10.09 -11.39 -8.13
C VAL A 356 -9.41 -10.03 -8.13
N ALA A 357 -9.33 -9.39 -6.96
CA ALA A 357 -8.73 -8.05 -6.83
C ALA A 357 -8.08 -7.82 -5.46
N GLY A 358 -7.10 -6.92 -5.44
CA GLY A 358 -6.30 -6.61 -4.26
C GLY A 358 -5.29 -7.71 -3.97
N ASP A 359 -4.83 -7.81 -2.72
CA ASP A 359 -3.77 -8.77 -2.36
C ASP A 359 -4.11 -10.24 -2.69
N ALA A 360 -5.39 -10.57 -2.92
CA ALA A 360 -5.85 -11.89 -3.35
C ALA A 360 -5.35 -12.27 -4.76
N THR A 361 -4.97 -11.30 -5.59
CA THR A 361 -4.34 -11.55 -6.91
C THR A 361 -2.90 -12.05 -6.79
N ASN A 362 -2.27 -11.82 -5.62
CA ASN A 362 -0.86 -12.09 -5.37
C ASN A 362 0.12 -11.36 -6.33
N ASP A 363 -0.34 -10.36 -7.10
CA ASP A 363 0.50 -9.54 -7.98
C ASP A 363 1.18 -8.40 -7.20
N LYS A 364 0.40 -7.38 -6.80
CA LYS A 364 0.88 -6.21 -6.06
C LYS A 364 0.08 -5.99 -4.79
N GLN A 365 0.63 -6.42 -3.67
CA GLN A 365 0.00 -6.30 -2.35
C GLN A 365 0.19 -4.91 -1.74
N ILE A 366 -0.35 -3.89 -2.42
CA ILE A 366 -0.20 -2.48 -2.07
C ILE A 366 -1.58 -1.80 -2.09
N LEU A 367 -1.87 -0.96 -1.10
CA LEU A 367 -3.20 -0.42 -0.86
C LEU A 367 -3.83 0.30 -2.07
N HIS A 368 -3.09 1.20 -2.72
CA HIS A 368 -3.62 1.98 -3.84
C HIS A 368 -3.82 1.11 -5.08
N GLU A 369 -2.91 0.17 -5.35
CA GLU A 369 -3.08 -0.84 -6.40
C GLU A 369 -4.34 -1.68 -6.15
N ALA A 370 -4.50 -2.20 -4.93
CA ALA A 370 -5.69 -2.97 -4.55
C ALA A 370 -6.99 -2.17 -4.72
N THR A 371 -6.96 -0.87 -4.45
CA THR A 371 -8.13 0.01 -4.64
C THR A 371 -8.42 0.23 -6.14
N LEU A 372 -7.39 0.39 -6.97
CA LEU A 372 -7.53 0.51 -8.42
C LEU A 372 -8.02 -0.81 -9.04
N GLU A 373 -7.50 -1.94 -8.59
CA GLU A 373 -7.94 -3.29 -8.96
C GLU A 373 -9.40 -3.52 -8.58
N GLY A 374 -9.79 -3.22 -7.34
CA GLY A 374 -11.18 -3.31 -6.91
C GLY A 374 -12.08 -2.43 -7.76
N ALA A 375 -11.62 -1.23 -8.13
CA ALA A 375 -12.37 -0.36 -9.03
C ALA A 375 -12.54 -0.96 -10.44
N ARG A 376 -11.49 -1.59 -10.98
CA ARG A 376 -11.54 -2.29 -12.28
C ARG A 376 -12.46 -3.50 -12.20
N ALA A 377 -12.32 -4.34 -11.18
CA ALA A 377 -13.15 -5.53 -10.97
C ALA A 377 -14.64 -5.18 -10.86
N GLY A 378 -14.99 -4.12 -10.12
CA GLY A 378 -16.38 -3.63 -10.03
C GLY A 378 -16.95 -3.16 -11.38
N ARG A 379 -16.15 -2.55 -12.26
CA ARG A 379 -16.60 -2.22 -13.63
C ARG A 379 -16.63 -3.43 -14.55
N ASN A 380 -15.66 -4.33 -14.40
CA ASN A 380 -15.54 -5.52 -15.23
C ASN A 380 -16.66 -6.52 -14.96
N VAL A 381 -17.09 -6.68 -13.72
CA VAL A 381 -18.27 -7.50 -13.41
C VAL A 381 -19.54 -6.92 -14.01
N LEU A 382 -19.71 -5.58 -14.02
CA LEU A 382 -20.84 -4.94 -14.70
C LEU A 382 -20.84 -5.18 -16.21
N ARG A 383 -19.67 -5.13 -16.85
CA ARG A 383 -19.54 -5.44 -18.29
C ARG A 383 -19.82 -6.90 -18.59
N HIS A 384 -19.32 -7.79 -17.73
CA HIS A 384 -19.61 -9.22 -17.83
C HIS A 384 -21.13 -9.49 -17.78
N LEU A 385 -21.84 -8.79 -16.89
CA LEU A 385 -23.30 -8.88 -16.75
C LEU A 385 -24.08 -8.08 -17.81
N GLY A 386 -23.42 -7.37 -18.72
CA GLY A 386 -24.07 -6.50 -19.71
C GLY A 386 -24.74 -5.24 -19.13
N LEU A 387 -24.44 -4.87 -17.88
CA LEU A 387 -24.93 -3.67 -17.21
C LEU A 387 -24.09 -2.42 -17.52
N LEU A 388 -22.89 -2.61 -18.06
CA LEU A 388 -22.01 -1.55 -18.55
C LEU A 388 -21.51 -1.93 -19.95
N GLU A 389 -21.56 -0.99 -20.89
CA GLU A 389 -21.06 -1.22 -22.25
C GLU A 389 -19.53 -1.26 -22.33
N GLY A 390 -19.02 -1.91 -23.38
CA GLY A 390 -17.59 -1.98 -23.71
C GLY A 390 -16.89 -3.25 -23.25
N GLU A 391 -15.60 -3.33 -23.54
CA GLU A 391 -14.77 -4.48 -23.16
C GLU A 391 -14.27 -4.40 -21.72
N LEU A 392 -13.95 -5.56 -21.14
CA LEU A 392 -13.27 -5.65 -19.85
C LEU A 392 -11.96 -4.86 -19.86
N GLU A 393 -11.75 -4.06 -18.83
CA GLU A 393 -10.59 -3.18 -18.64
C GLU A 393 -9.42 -3.92 -17.96
N GLY A 394 -8.20 -3.67 -18.42
CA GLY A 394 -6.97 -3.99 -17.68
C GLY A 394 -6.32 -2.76 -17.04
N PRO A 395 -5.11 -2.88 -16.46
CA PRO A 395 -4.30 -1.75 -16.03
C PRO A 395 -4.07 -0.73 -17.15
N ASP A 396 -4.13 0.57 -16.83
CA ASP A 396 -3.78 1.61 -17.78
C ASP A 396 -2.25 1.66 -17.95
N PRO A 397 -1.70 1.41 -19.15
CA PRO A 397 -0.26 1.37 -19.37
C PRO A 397 0.43 2.73 -19.15
N ARG A 398 -0.33 3.83 -19.07
CA ARG A 398 0.21 5.17 -18.75
C ARG A 398 0.44 5.37 -17.26
N MET A 399 -0.23 4.59 -16.41
CA MET A 399 -0.14 4.73 -14.96
C MET A 399 1.03 3.85 -14.47
N PRO A 400 2.17 4.45 -14.04
CA PRO A 400 3.28 3.65 -13.54
C PRO A 400 2.89 2.97 -12.22
N ALA A 401 3.38 1.75 -12.01
CA ALA A 401 3.39 1.16 -10.68
C ALA A 401 4.24 2.03 -9.75
N VAL A 402 3.81 2.18 -8.50
CA VAL A 402 4.52 2.96 -7.47
C VAL A 402 4.65 2.15 -6.20
N GLU A 403 5.86 2.05 -5.68
CA GLU A 403 6.17 1.37 -4.43
C GLU A 403 6.96 2.31 -3.51
N ALA A 404 6.70 2.25 -2.21
CA ALA A 404 7.45 3.00 -1.21
C ALA A 404 7.69 2.16 0.04
N ILE A 405 8.85 2.35 0.65
CA ILE A 405 9.27 1.77 1.92
C ILE A 405 9.57 2.94 2.85
N PHE A 406 8.90 2.97 4.00
CA PHE A 406 8.98 4.08 4.95
C PHE A 406 10.08 3.83 6.00
N SER A 407 11.19 3.26 5.55
CA SER A 407 12.46 3.32 6.28
C SER A 407 12.97 4.76 6.32
N ASP A 408 14.07 4.97 7.02
CA ASP A 408 14.76 6.25 7.09
C ASP A 408 16.25 6.03 6.75
N PRO A 409 16.74 6.48 5.58
CA PRO A 409 16.00 7.25 4.58
C PRO A 409 14.87 6.44 3.90
N PRO A 410 13.75 7.09 3.53
CA PRO A 410 12.69 6.46 2.74
C PRO A 410 13.18 6.03 1.36
N PHE A 411 12.63 4.93 0.86
CA PHE A 411 12.87 4.44 -0.50
C PHE A 411 11.57 4.43 -1.30
N ALA A 412 11.59 4.92 -2.52
CA ALA A 412 10.44 4.91 -3.42
C ALA A 412 10.85 4.64 -4.86
N VAL A 413 10.00 3.94 -5.60
CA VAL A 413 10.19 3.64 -7.02
C VAL A 413 8.91 3.87 -7.79
N CYS A 414 9.04 4.27 -9.05
CA CYS A 414 7.94 4.20 -10.00
C CYS A 414 8.41 3.80 -11.39
N GLY A 415 7.54 3.15 -12.15
CA GLY A 415 7.84 2.72 -13.52
C GLY A 415 8.77 1.51 -13.55
N ARG A 416 9.61 1.43 -14.59
CA ARG A 416 10.50 0.28 -14.86
C ARG A 416 11.94 0.61 -14.50
N LEU A 417 12.60 -0.30 -13.80
CA LEU A 417 14.00 -0.19 -13.42
C LEU A 417 14.92 -0.82 -14.48
N PRO A 418 16.24 -0.55 -14.46
CA PRO A 418 17.17 -0.99 -15.52
C PRO A 418 17.09 -2.48 -15.86
N ALA A 419 17.03 -3.36 -14.86
CA ALA A 419 16.92 -4.81 -15.07
C ALA A 419 15.65 -5.21 -15.85
N GLU A 420 14.52 -4.53 -15.63
CA GLU A 420 13.27 -4.78 -16.35
C GLU A 420 13.31 -4.24 -17.79
N LEU A 421 14.11 -3.19 -18.03
CA LEU A 421 14.31 -2.60 -19.35
C LEU A 421 15.26 -3.45 -20.20
N ASP A 422 16.36 -3.91 -19.60
CA ASP A 422 17.32 -4.83 -20.20
C ASP A 422 16.62 -6.13 -20.63
N ALA A 423 15.83 -6.73 -19.73
CA ALA A 423 15.08 -7.96 -20.02
C ALA A 423 14.08 -7.82 -21.17
N ALA A 424 13.59 -6.60 -21.44
CA ALA A 424 12.67 -6.32 -22.53
C ALA A 424 13.33 -5.76 -23.79
N GLY A 425 14.66 -5.62 -23.81
CA GLY A 425 15.38 -5.04 -24.94
C GLY A 425 15.05 -3.58 -25.23
N VAL A 426 14.64 -2.81 -24.21
CA VAL A 426 14.36 -1.37 -24.37
C VAL A 426 15.65 -0.60 -24.17
N GLU A 427 16.02 0.27 -25.12
CA GLU A 427 17.18 1.15 -24.96
C GLU A 427 16.84 2.34 -24.06
N TYR A 428 17.65 2.57 -23.03
CA TYR A 428 17.43 3.65 -22.07
C TYR A 428 18.72 4.41 -21.73
N LEU A 429 18.51 5.51 -21.04
CA LEU A 429 19.51 6.40 -20.46
C LEU A 429 19.19 6.56 -18.97
N VAL A 430 20.24 6.64 -18.16
CA VAL A 430 20.17 6.82 -16.71
C VAL A 430 20.99 8.03 -16.29
N ALA A 431 20.45 8.84 -15.40
CA ALA A 431 21.18 9.91 -14.71
C ALA A 431 20.88 9.86 -13.20
N GLU A 432 21.88 10.23 -12.41
CA GLU A 432 21.86 10.04 -10.95
C GLU A 432 22.25 11.32 -10.20
N LYS A 433 21.70 11.46 -8.98
CA LYS A 433 22.06 12.53 -8.06
C LYS A 433 22.11 11.99 -6.64
N ARG A 434 23.14 12.39 -5.87
CA ARG A 434 23.23 12.09 -4.44
C ARG A 434 22.68 13.25 -3.61
N PHE A 435 21.77 12.97 -2.68
CA PHE A 435 21.20 13.98 -1.78
C PHE A 435 22.24 14.65 -0.88
N PRO A 436 23.26 13.95 -0.35
CA PRO A 436 24.35 14.58 0.42
C PRO A 436 25.17 15.61 -0.37
N GLN A 437 25.04 15.66 -1.70
CA GLN A 437 25.72 16.60 -2.59
C GLN A 437 24.77 17.68 -3.14
N GLN A 438 23.50 17.66 -2.75
CA GLN A 438 22.48 18.61 -3.18
C GLN A 438 22.34 19.72 -2.13
N GLY A 439 22.25 20.98 -2.56
CA GLY A 439 22.26 22.14 -1.65
C GLY A 439 21.22 22.06 -0.53
N ARG A 440 19.97 21.72 -0.85
CA ARG A 440 18.93 21.52 0.18
C ARG A 440 19.19 20.27 1.02
N GLY A 441 19.65 19.17 0.43
CA GLY A 441 20.05 17.94 1.10
C GLY A 441 21.12 18.18 2.17
N ILE A 442 22.13 18.99 1.87
CA ILE A 442 23.17 19.41 2.82
C ILE A 442 22.54 20.19 3.99
N VAL A 443 21.66 21.16 3.69
CA VAL A 443 21.00 21.98 4.72
C VAL A 443 20.12 21.14 5.67
N VAL A 444 19.48 20.09 5.17
CA VAL A 444 18.68 19.17 6.01
C VAL A 444 19.51 18.06 6.66
N GLY A 445 20.83 18.04 6.45
CA GLY A 445 21.73 17.08 7.08
C GLY A 445 21.72 15.67 6.48
N ALA A 446 21.29 15.51 5.22
CA ALA A 446 21.26 14.21 4.56
C ALA A 446 22.66 13.59 4.46
N GLN A 447 22.87 12.46 5.14
CA GLN A 447 24.12 11.68 5.08
C GLN A 447 24.07 10.60 3.99
N HIS A 448 22.88 10.05 3.79
CA HIS A 448 22.62 9.01 2.81
C HIS A 448 21.60 9.48 1.77
N GLY A 449 21.69 8.92 0.59
CA GLY A 449 20.62 9.01 -0.40
C GLY A 449 21.09 9.20 -1.83
N LEU A 450 20.34 8.56 -2.72
CA LEU A 450 20.55 8.49 -4.16
C LEU A 450 19.20 8.65 -4.88
N LEU A 451 19.22 9.37 -5.99
CA LEU A 451 18.11 9.50 -6.91
C LEU A 451 18.59 9.05 -8.28
N GLN A 452 17.80 8.22 -8.95
CA GLN A 452 18.04 7.77 -10.32
C GLN A 452 16.79 8.05 -11.16
N LEU A 453 16.97 8.74 -12.30
CA LEU A 453 15.93 8.97 -13.31
C LEU A 453 16.28 8.21 -14.59
N ILE A 454 15.29 7.56 -15.18
CA ILE A 454 15.46 6.66 -16.33
C ILE A 454 14.58 7.16 -17.48
N ALA A 455 15.16 7.28 -18.66
CA ALA A 455 14.47 7.76 -19.86
C ALA A 455 14.76 6.89 -21.08
N GLU A 456 13.79 6.78 -21.98
CA GLU A 456 13.93 6.10 -23.26
C GLU A 456 14.95 6.84 -24.14
N ARG A 457 15.87 6.08 -24.76
CA ARG A 457 16.84 6.66 -25.71
C ARG A 457 16.11 7.19 -26.95
N GLY A 458 16.49 8.37 -27.43
CA GLY A 458 15.88 9.02 -28.59
C GLY A 458 14.60 9.80 -28.27
N SER A 459 13.56 9.16 -27.72
CA SER A 459 12.30 9.86 -27.42
C SER A 459 12.39 10.74 -26.16
N GLY A 460 13.26 10.35 -25.22
CA GLY A 460 13.37 10.98 -23.91
C GLY A 460 12.17 10.78 -22.99
N LYS A 461 11.21 9.91 -23.33
CA LYS A 461 10.09 9.57 -22.43
C LYS A 461 10.62 9.03 -21.11
N ILE A 462 10.04 9.47 -20.00
CA ILE A 462 10.41 8.95 -18.68
C ILE A 462 9.89 7.52 -18.55
N LEU A 463 10.79 6.59 -18.22
CA LEU A 463 10.48 5.16 -18.09
C LEU A 463 10.40 4.69 -16.65
N GLY A 464 11.13 5.36 -15.75
CA GLY A 464 11.11 5.02 -14.32
C GLY A 464 12.00 5.92 -13.49
N CYS A 465 11.87 5.77 -12.17
CA CYS A 465 12.67 6.47 -11.19
C CYS A 465 12.79 5.64 -9.91
N ALA A 466 13.95 5.73 -9.26
CA ALA A 466 14.19 5.22 -7.92
C ALA A 466 14.80 6.31 -7.05
N ILE A 467 14.30 6.47 -5.84
CA ILE A 467 14.73 7.50 -4.89
C ILE A 467 14.93 6.84 -3.53
N LEU A 468 16.13 6.96 -2.96
CA LEU A 468 16.43 6.70 -1.56
C LEU A 468 16.88 8.01 -0.95
N GLY A 469 16.17 8.54 0.03
CA GLY A 469 16.56 9.80 0.64
C GLY A 469 15.41 10.56 1.28
N PRO A 470 15.69 11.76 1.81
CA PRO A 470 14.69 12.57 2.49
C PRO A 470 13.47 12.82 1.59
N ARG A 471 12.28 12.49 2.10
CA ARG A 471 10.99 12.68 1.40
C ARG A 471 10.86 11.91 0.08
N ALA A 472 11.60 10.81 -0.12
CA ALA A 472 11.51 10.01 -1.34
C ALA A 472 10.07 9.56 -1.65
N ASP A 473 9.32 9.22 -0.60
CA ASP A 473 7.91 8.83 -0.61
C ASP A 473 6.98 9.92 -1.16
N ASP A 474 7.31 11.20 -1.00
CA ASP A 474 6.59 12.31 -1.62
C ASP A 474 7.15 12.71 -2.99
N LEU A 475 8.49 12.79 -3.10
CA LEU A 475 9.18 13.25 -4.30
C LEU A 475 8.91 12.36 -5.51
N ILE A 476 8.70 11.06 -5.29
CA ILE A 476 8.38 10.12 -6.36
C ILE A 476 7.13 10.53 -7.14
N HIS A 477 6.17 11.19 -6.48
CA HIS A 477 4.93 11.61 -7.13
C HIS A 477 5.14 12.70 -8.20
N CYS A 478 6.24 13.45 -8.16
CA CYS A 478 6.62 14.33 -9.27
C CYS A 478 6.83 13.54 -10.57
N VAL A 479 7.47 12.37 -10.46
CA VAL A 479 7.74 11.50 -11.61
C VAL A 479 6.50 10.72 -12.01
N VAL A 480 5.69 10.25 -11.05
CA VAL A 480 4.42 9.55 -11.31
C VAL A 480 3.49 10.41 -12.17
N VAL A 481 3.35 11.69 -11.83
CA VAL A 481 2.53 12.63 -12.61
C VAL A 481 3.13 12.84 -14.00
N ALA A 482 4.44 13.06 -14.10
CA ALA A 482 5.11 13.25 -15.39
C ALA A 482 4.92 12.03 -16.32
N MET A 483 5.08 10.82 -15.79
CA MET A 483 4.84 9.57 -16.53
C MET A 483 3.38 9.41 -16.93
N GLY A 484 2.43 9.68 -16.02
CA GLY A 484 0.99 9.63 -16.31
C GLY A 484 0.56 10.60 -17.42
N MET A 485 1.28 11.71 -17.58
CA MET A 485 1.11 12.68 -18.67
C MET A 485 1.90 12.32 -19.93
N GLY A 486 2.72 11.27 -19.92
CA GLY A 486 3.59 10.86 -21.03
C GLY A 486 4.75 11.82 -21.30
N ALA A 487 5.19 12.58 -20.29
CA ALA A 487 6.20 13.61 -20.45
C ALA A 487 7.60 13.04 -20.75
N SER A 488 8.34 13.77 -21.56
CA SER A 488 9.78 13.58 -21.78
C SER A 488 10.62 14.25 -20.69
N VAL A 489 11.88 13.82 -20.52
CA VAL A 489 12.85 14.47 -19.63
C VAL A 489 13.13 15.92 -20.03
N ARG A 490 12.96 16.27 -21.31
CA ARG A 490 13.09 17.65 -21.78
C ARG A 490 11.95 18.51 -21.26
N GLU A 491 10.71 18.05 -21.37
CA GLU A 491 9.55 18.75 -20.81
C GLU A 491 9.65 18.85 -19.28
N PHE A 492 10.04 17.76 -18.62
CA PHE A 492 10.22 17.70 -17.17
C PHE A 492 11.30 18.66 -16.66
N PHE A 493 12.42 18.79 -17.39
CA PHE A 493 13.48 19.76 -17.09
C PHE A 493 13.00 21.21 -17.18
N TRP A 494 12.16 21.54 -18.17
CA TRP A 494 11.69 22.92 -18.40
C TRP A 494 10.55 23.37 -17.47
N LEU A 495 10.06 22.49 -16.60
CA LEU A 495 9.08 22.87 -15.57
C LEU A 495 9.68 23.88 -14.58
N PRO A 496 8.85 24.78 -14.00
CA PRO A 496 9.31 25.74 -13.00
C PRO A 496 9.54 25.03 -11.64
N TRP A 497 10.80 24.74 -11.33
CA TRP A 497 11.21 24.19 -10.03
C TRP A 497 11.51 25.32 -9.03
N TYR A 498 10.99 25.21 -7.80
CA TYR A 498 11.18 26.23 -6.76
C TYR A 498 12.49 26.01 -5.99
N HIS A 499 13.19 27.10 -5.66
CA HIS A 499 14.49 27.09 -4.98
C HIS A 499 14.43 27.76 -3.59
N PRO A 500 15.09 27.21 -2.55
CA PRO A 500 15.74 25.89 -2.50
C PRO A 500 14.78 24.76 -2.05
N THR A 501 14.72 23.64 -2.77
CA THR A 501 13.91 22.46 -2.41
C THR A 501 14.64 21.14 -2.69
N LEU A 502 14.23 20.04 -2.06
CA LEU A 502 14.77 18.69 -2.37
C LEU A 502 14.41 18.26 -3.80
N ALA A 503 13.27 18.74 -4.30
CA ALA A 503 12.77 18.46 -5.64
C ALA A 503 13.70 18.96 -6.75
N GLU A 504 14.55 19.96 -6.48
CA GLU A 504 15.56 20.42 -7.44
C GLU A 504 16.58 19.33 -7.83
N ALA A 505 16.68 18.23 -7.07
CA ALA A 505 17.48 17.07 -7.45
C ALA A 505 17.09 16.53 -8.84
N PHE A 506 15.82 16.71 -9.26
CA PHE A 506 15.35 16.34 -10.59
C PHE A 506 15.91 17.21 -11.72
N ILE A 507 16.25 18.48 -11.46
CA ILE A 507 16.70 19.42 -12.50
C ILE A 507 17.98 18.92 -13.15
N GLU A 508 18.96 18.53 -12.34
CA GLU A 508 20.27 18.12 -12.85
C GLU A 508 20.19 16.83 -13.65
N VAL A 509 19.49 15.80 -13.13
CA VAL A 509 19.33 14.51 -13.80
C VAL A 509 18.50 14.64 -15.07
N ALA A 510 17.41 15.43 -15.05
CA ALA A 510 16.58 15.65 -16.23
C ALA A 510 17.35 16.44 -17.31
N ARG A 511 18.14 17.44 -16.92
CA ARG A 511 19.01 18.20 -17.82
C ARG A 511 20.07 17.31 -18.48
N GLU A 512 20.68 16.41 -17.71
CA GLU A 512 21.67 15.48 -18.23
C GLU A 512 21.06 14.54 -19.27
N LEU A 513 19.92 13.91 -18.94
CA LEU A 513 19.20 13.04 -19.85
C LEU A 513 18.75 13.80 -21.10
N ALA A 514 18.17 15.00 -20.96
CA ALA A 514 17.70 15.80 -22.08
C ALA A 514 18.80 16.21 -23.07
N LYS A 515 20.08 16.23 -22.66
CA LYS A 515 21.24 16.45 -23.55
C LYS A 515 21.66 15.19 -24.31
N ARG A 516 21.32 14.01 -23.77
CA ARG A 516 21.72 12.69 -24.27
C ARG A 516 20.63 12.01 -25.09
N CYS A 517 19.38 12.44 -24.93
CA CYS A 517 18.21 11.99 -25.68
C CYS A 517 18.20 12.52 -27.11
#